data_AF-A0A0G0TEL6-F1
#
_entry.id   AF-A0A0G0TEL6-F1
#
_cell.length_a   1.000
_cell.length_b   1.000
_cell.length_c   1.000
_cell.angle_alpha   90.00
_cell.angle_beta   90.00
_cell.angle_gamma   90.00
#
_symmetry.space_group_name_H-M   'P 1'
#
loop_
_entity.id
_entity.type
_entity.pdbx_description
1 polymer ?
#
loop_
_entity_poly.entity_id
_entity_poly.type
_entity_poly.pdbx_seq_one_letter_code
_entity_poly.pdbx_strand_id
1 'polypeptide(L)'
;MGILPACCEEAPKSETKYSFMKITKDTFPKYKPHSLIASLPPHLKDPANYKKIQRALLETLSTGHSHSEMEGWAKCLTCMNAVLAQKELMKRLGFKSPAQYMAWQKIHEVITTRVRGLKYND
;
A
#
# COMPACT_ATOMS: atom_id res chain seq x y z
N MET A 1 -45.33 20.17 61.53
CA MET A 1 -44.06 19.74 60.91
C MET A 1 -44.39 19.27 59.49
N GLY A 2 -44.09 20.11 58.49
CA GLY A 2 -44.38 19.83 57.09
C GLY A 2 -43.27 19.02 56.45
N ILE A 3 -43.64 17.99 55.69
CA ILE A 3 -42.73 17.19 54.86
C ILE A 3 -42.93 17.68 53.42
N LEU A 4 -41.87 18.24 52.83
CA LEU A 4 -41.82 18.64 51.42
C LEU A 4 -41.95 17.40 50.51
N PRO A 5 -42.74 17.43 49.43
CA PRO A 5 -42.70 16.38 48.43
C PRO A 5 -41.47 16.54 47.53
N ALA A 6 -40.75 15.44 47.33
CA ALA A 6 -39.54 15.35 46.54
C ALA A 6 -39.80 15.65 45.06
N CYS A 7 -39.06 16.63 44.52
CA CYS A 7 -38.89 16.82 43.09
C CYS A 7 -38.04 15.66 42.53
N CYS A 8 -38.67 14.68 41.91
CA CYS A 8 -38.02 13.77 40.98
C CYS A 8 -38.66 13.97 39.61
N GLU A 9 -38.13 14.93 38.84
CA GLU A 9 -38.41 15.03 37.41
C GLU A 9 -37.68 13.87 36.71
N GLU A 10 -38.45 12.88 36.22
CA GLU A 10 -37.92 11.82 35.38
C GLU A 10 -37.55 12.40 34.00
N ALA A 11 -36.27 12.36 33.67
CA ALA A 11 -35.76 12.76 32.35
C ALA A 11 -36.36 11.87 31.24
N PRO A 12 -36.83 12.43 30.12
CA PRO A 12 -37.34 11.63 29.01
C PRO A 12 -36.20 10.85 28.34
N LYS A 13 -36.31 9.51 28.41
CA LYS A 13 -35.45 8.57 27.67
C LYS A 13 -35.67 8.80 26.18
N SER A 14 -34.81 9.60 25.56
CA SER A 14 -34.79 9.75 24.10
C SER A 14 -34.26 8.45 23.49
N GLU A 15 -35.18 7.61 23.02
CA GLU A 15 -34.86 6.46 22.19
C GLU A 15 -34.15 6.94 20.94
N THR A 16 -32.83 6.83 20.93
CA THR A 16 -32.03 7.11 19.74
C THR A 16 -32.32 5.99 18.74
N LYS A 17 -33.25 6.24 17.82
CA LYS A 17 -33.55 5.35 16.68
C LYS A 17 -32.32 5.28 15.79
N TYR A 18 -31.39 4.38 16.09
CA TYR A 18 -30.32 4.01 15.17
C TYR A 18 -30.96 3.24 14.01
N SER A 19 -31.31 3.97 12.96
CA SER A 19 -31.68 3.41 11.66
C SER A 19 -30.49 2.61 11.14
N PHE A 20 -30.60 1.27 11.21
CA PHE A 20 -29.67 0.36 10.57
C PHE A 20 -29.80 0.54 9.05
N MET A 21 -29.05 1.48 8.49
CA MET A 21 -28.98 1.66 7.04
C MET A 21 -28.50 0.34 6.44
N LYS A 22 -29.33 -0.26 5.58
CA LYS A 22 -28.98 -1.47 4.82
C LYS A 22 -27.77 -1.15 3.96
N ILE A 23 -26.59 -1.63 4.35
CA ILE A 23 -25.35 -1.46 3.59
C ILE A 23 -25.48 -2.29 2.31
N THR A 24 -25.61 -1.63 1.17
CA THR A 24 -25.64 -2.25 -0.16
C THR A 24 -24.32 -2.00 -0.89
N LYS A 25 -24.10 -2.66 -2.03
CA LYS A 25 -22.88 -2.46 -2.84
C LYS A 25 -22.72 -1.00 -3.30
N ASP A 26 -23.84 -0.28 -3.43
CA ASP A 26 -23.90 1.13 -3.83
C ASP A 26 -23.52 2.10 -2.69
N THR A 27 -23.47 1.62 -1.44
CA THR A 27 -23.00 2.42 -0.29
C THR A 27 -21.48 2.64 -0.35
N PHE A 28 -20.74 1.78 -1.05
CA PHE A 28 -19.30 1.89 -1.17
C PHE A 28 -18.89 2.77 -2.35
N PRO A 29 -17.89 3.65 -2.18
CA PRO A 29 -17.38 4.46 -3.28
C PRO A 29 -16.83 3.55 -4.39
N LYS A 30 -17.22 3.85 -5.64
CA LYS A 30 -16.71 3.15 -6.83
C LYS A 30 -15.19 3.25 -6.86
N TYR A 31 -14.52 2.12 -7.02
CA TYR A 31 -13.07 2.04 -7.07
C TYR A 31 -12.52 2.90 -8.21
N LYS A 32 -11.69 3.90 -7.87
CA LYS A 32 -10.92 4.68 -8.83
C LYS A 32 -9.45 4.28 -8.70
N PRO A 33 -8.82 3.73 -9.76
CA PRO A 33 -7.41 3.39 -9.71
C PRO A 33 -6.59 4.67 -9.52
N HIS A 34 -5.59 4.60 -8.63
CA HIS A 34 -4.68 5.71 -8.40
C HIS A 34 -3.96 6.09 -9.71
N SER A 35 -3.81 7.38 -9.99
CA SER A 35 -3.26 7.90 -11.26
C SER A 35 -1.90 7.29 -11.62
N LEU A 36 -1.03 7.13 -10.62
CA LEU A 36 0.28 6.48 -10.74
C LEU A 36 0.19 5.04 -11.27
N ILE A 37 -0.87 4.30 -11.00
CA ILE A 37 -0.98 2.87 -11.33
C ILE A 37 -1.76 2.65 -12.62
N ALA A 38 -2.67 3.58 -12.96
CA ALA A 38 -3.50 3.51 -14.15
C ALA A 38 -2.64 3.36 -15.43
N SER A 39 -1.55 4.14 -15.51
CA SER A 39 -0.66 4.18 -16.68
C SER A 39 0.35 3.02 -16.79
N LEU A 40 0.34 2.07 -15.85
CA LEU A 40 1.27 0.95 -15.90
C LEU A 40 0.89 -0.06 -17.00
N PRO A 41 1.88 -0.64 -17.69
CA PRO A 41 1.70 -1.76 -18.60
C PRO A 41 0.96 -2.96 -17.97
N PRO A 42 0.25 -3.79 -18.78
CA PRO A 42 -0.50 -4.95 -18.27
C PRO A 42 0.36 -5.97 -17.53
N HIS A 43 1.58 -6.25 -18.00
CA HIS A 43 2.49 -7.22 -17.37
C HIS A 43 2.92 -6.81 -15.95
N LEU A 44 2.91 -5.50 -15.65
CA LEU A 44 3.19 -4.96 -14.33
C LEU A 44 1.96 -4.99 -13.40
N LYS A 45 0.76 -5.14 -13.93
CA LYS A 45 -0.47 -5.25 -13.11
C LYS A 45 -0.73 -6.69 -12.65
N ASP A 46 -0.07 -7.66 -13.27
CA ASP A 46 -0.19 -9.07 -12.94
C ASP A 46 0.61 -9.41 -11.66
N PRO A 47 -0.06 -9.84 -10.57
CA PRO A 47 0.60 -10.25 -9.34
C PRO A 47 1.57 -11.42 -9.51
N ALA A 48 1.40 -12.28 -10.51
CA ALA A 48 2.31 -13.40 -10.76
C ALA A 48 3.71 -12.93 -11.18
N ASN A 49 3.81 -11.76 -11.82
CA ASN A 49 5.07 -11.18 -12.26
C ASN A 49 5.77 -10.34 -11.18
N TYR A 50 5.04 -9.94 -10.13
CA TYR A 50 5.55 -9.07 -9.06
C TYR A 50 6.89 -9.57 -8.50
N LYS A 51 6.97 -10.83 -8.05
CA LYS A 51 8.19 -11.40 -7.47
C LYS A 51 9.35 -11.47 -8.46
N LYS A 52 9.07 -11.77 -9.73
CA LYS A 52 10.10 -11.88 -10.78
C LYS A 52 10.72 -10.51 -11.05
N ILE A 53 9.87 -9.49 -11.18
CA ILE A 53 10.29 -8.12 -11.47
C ILE A 53 11.00 -7.50 -10.26
N GLN A 54 10.47 -7.71 -9.06
CA GLN A 54 11.10 -7.27 -7.82
C GLN A 54 12.51 -7.88 -7.67
N ARG A 55 12.64 -9.19 -7.92
CA ARG A 55 13.94 -9.86 -7.86
C ARG A 55 14.92 -9.27 -8.88
N ALA A 56 14.51 -9.12 -10.14
CA ALA A 56 15.37 -8.55 -11.17
C ALA A 56 15.89 -7.14 -10.79
N LEU A 57 15.02 -6.29 -10.22
CA LEU A 57 15.40 -4.96 -9.75
C LEU A 57 16.32 -4.97 -8.52
N LEU A 58 16.19 -5.97 -7.64
CA LEU A 58 17.09 -6.13 -6.50
C LEU A 58 18.45 -6.70 -6.91
N GLU A 59 18.46 -7.65 -7.84
CA GLU A 59 19.68 -8.23 -8.41
C GLU A 59 20.53 -7.16 -9.09
N THR A 60 19.93 -6.18 -9.77
CA THR A 60 20.69 -5.06 -10.34
C THR A 60 21.41 -4.19 -9.31
N LEU A 61 20.93 -4.14 -8.06
CA LEU A 61 21.60 -3.44 -6.97
C LEU A 61 22.59 -4.32 -6.21
N SER A 62 22.51 -5.64 -6.38
CA SER A 62 23.43 -6.56 -5.72
C SER A 62 24.83 -6.40 -6.31
N THR A 63 25.73 -5.84 -5.52
CA THR A 63 27.15 -5.74 -5.86
C THR A 63 27.95 -6.48 -4.81
N GLY A 64 29.10 -7.06 -5.18
CA GLY A 64 29.99 -7.72 -4.24
C GLY A 64 30.79 -6.76 -3.35
N HIS A 65 30.49 -5.45 -3.42
CA HIS A 65 31.23 -4.41 -2.69
C HIS A 65 30.52 -4.13 -1.36
N SER A 66 31.28 -4.18 -0.26
CA SER A 66 30.85 -3.74 1.06
C SER A 66 31.55 -2.44 1.42
N HIS A 67 30.79 -1.41 1.77
CA HIS A 67 31.32 -0.12 2.23
C HIS A 67 30.96 0.07 3.70
N SER A 68 31.94 0.42 4.53
CA SER A 68 31.72 0.77 5.94
C SER A 68 31.07 2.15 6.10
N GLU A 69 31.41 3.07 5.21
CA GLU A 69 30.96 4.46 5.24
C GLU A 69 30.13 4.81 4.00
N MET A 70 29.11 5.64 4.20
CA MET A 70 28.21 6.07 3.13
C MET A 70 28.92 6.93 2.08
N GLU A 71 29.92 7.71 2.48
CA GLU A 71 30.74 8.49 1.55
C GLU A 71 31.55 7.59 0.62
N GLY A 72 32.08 6.48 1.15
CA GLY A 72 32.77 5.45 0.36
C GLY A 72 31.84 4.78 -0.65
N TRP A 73 30.59 4.51 -0.27
CA TRP A 73 29.58 4.00 -1.20
C TRP A 73 29.24 5.01 -2.30
N ALA A 74 29.03 6.29 -1.95
CA ALA A 74 28.67 7.35 -2.89
C ALA A 74 29.75 7.61 -3.95
N LYS A 75 31.03 7.42 -3.59
CA LYS A 75 32.17 7.56 -4.51
C LYS A 75 32.49 6.27 -5.27
N CYS A 76 31.86 5.15 -4.91
CA CYS A 76 32.11 3.87 -5.54
C CYS A 76 31.47 3.80 -6.94
N LEU A 77 32.29 3.82 -7.98
CA LEU A 77 31.82 3.78 -9.36
C LEU A 77 30.97 2.53 -9.67
N THR A 78 31.34 1.37 -9.12
CA THR A 78 30.58 0.12 -9.30
C THR A 78 29.17 0.22 -8.71
N CYS A 79 29.04 0.73 -7.48
CA CYS A 79 27.74 0.89 -6.84
C CYS A 79 26.90 1.98 -7.52
N MET A 80 27.52 3.07 -7.98
CA MET A 80 26.83 4.10 -8.76
C MET A 80 26.32 3.54 -10.09
N ASN A 81 27.13 2.74 -10.80
CA ASN A 81 26.73 2.10 -12.04
C ASN A 81 25.59 1.10 -11.83
N ALA A 82 25.58 0.36 -10.71
CA ALA A 82 24.47 -0.54 -10.35
C ALA A 82 23.16 0.24 -10.15
N VAL A 83 23.20 1.39 -9.48
CA VAL A 83 22.03 2.28 -9.32
C VAL A 83 21.55 2.83 -10.68
N LEU A 84 22.47 3.21 -11.57
CA LEU A 84 22.13 3.66 -12.92
C LEU A 84 21.50 2.53 -13.75
N ALA A 85 22.05 1.31 -13.67
CA ALA A 85 21.51 0.14 -14.33
C ALA A 85 20.09 -0.20 -13.82
N GLN A 86 19.86 -0.10 -12.52
CA GLN A 86 18.53 -0.26 -11.94
C GLN A 86 17.55 0.79 -12.50
N LYS A 87 17.95 2.06 -12.52
CA LYS A 87 17.11 3.15 -13.05
C LYS A 87 16.76 2.92 -14.52
N GLU A 88 17.70 2.42 -15.30
CA GLU A 88 17.49 2.09 -16.70
C GLU A 88 16.55 0.88 -16.87
N LEU A 89 16.72 -0.16 -16.05
CA LEU A 89 15.80 -1.30 -16.00
C LEU A 89 14.37 -0.87 -15.65
N MET A 90 14.21 0.02 -14.66
CA MET A 90 12.89 0.56 -14.29
C MET A 90 12.20 1.26 -15.48
N LYS A 91 12.96 2.07 -16.24
CA LYS A 91 12.43 2.72 -17.45
C LYS A 91 12.00 1.70 -18.50
N ARG A 92 12.85 0.70 -18.77
CA ARG A 92 12.57 -0.37 -19.75
C ARG A 92 11.34 -1.20 -19.39
N LEU A 93 11.11 -1.42 -18.09
CA LEU A 93 9.92 -2.10 -17.59
C LEU A 93 8.64 -1.27 -17.74
N GLY A 94 8.76 0.06 -17.89
CA GLY A 94 7.64 0.98 -18.08
C GLY A 94 7.34 1.87 -16.87
N PHE A 95 8.22 1.94 -15.88
CA PHE A 95 8.08 2.88 -14.77
C PHE A 95 8.55 4.28 -15.18
N LYS A 96 7.68 5.27 -15.01
CA LYS A 96 7.93 6.68 -15.31
C LYS A 96 8.64 7.41 -14.18
N SER A 97 8.43 6.99 -12.94
CA SER A 97 9.05 7.61 -11.77
C SER A 97 9.34 6.61 -10.65
N PRO A 98 10.31 6.89 -9.76
CA PRO A 98 10.55 6.08 -8.57
C PRO A 98 9.31 6.01 -7.66
N ALA A 99 8.55 7.09 -7.55
CA ALA A 99 7.30 7.12 -6.78
C ALA A 99 6.26 6.14 -7.34
N GLN A 100 6.18 6.00 -8.67
CA GLN A 100 5.31 5.02 -9.33
C GLN A 100 5.70 3.59 -8.97
N TYR A 101 7.00 3.29 -8.94
CA TYR A 101 7.51 1.98 -8.51
C TYR A 101 7.22 1.69 -7.04
N MET A 102 7.42 2.66 -6.13
CA MET A 102 7.11 2.48 -4.71
C MET A 102 5.61 2.22 -4.48
N ALA A 103 4.74 2.95 -5.19
CA ALA A 103 3.31 2.72 -5.15
C ALA A 103 2.94 1.32 -5.69
N TRP A 104 3.56 0.92 -6.81
CA TRP A 104 3.40 -0.42 -7.39
C TRP A 104 3.81 -1.52 -6.41
N GLN A 105 4.96 -1.37 -5.76
CA GLN A 105 5.47 -2.35 -4.80
C GLN A 105 4.51 -2.50 -3.62
N LYS A 106 4.11 -1.39 -2.99
CA LYS A 106 3.18 -1.40 -1.85
C LYS A 106 1.85 -2.06 -2.18
N ILE A 107 1.29 -1.80 -3.36
CA ILE A 107 0.02 -2.41 -3.79
C ILE A 107 0.19 -3.92 -3.94
N HIS A 108 1.26 -4.38 -4.59
CA HIS A 108 1.48 -5.80 -4.79
C HIS A 108 1.82 -6.55 -3.50
N GLU A 109 2.49 -5.91 -2.55
CA GLU A 109 2.68 -6.45 -1.19
C GLU A 109 1.34 -6.65 -0.49
N VAL A 110 0.46 -5.66 -0.52
CA VAL A 110 -0.89 -5.75 0.07
C VAL A 110 -1.71 -6.85 -0.60
N ILE A 111 -1.70 -6.94 -1.93
CA ILE A 111 -2.38 -8.01 -2.68
C ILE A 111 -1.84 -9.37 -2.25
N THR A 112 -0.51 -9.54 -2.23
CA THR A 112 0.14 -10.80 -1.84
C THR A 112 -0.22 -11.20 -0.42
N THR A 113 -0.19 -10.27 0.53
CA THR A 113 -0.55 -10.51 1.93
C THR A 113 -2.01 -10.91 2.08
N ARG A 114 -2.93 -10.22 1.38
CA ARG A 114 -4.37 -10.59 1.39
C ARG A 114 -4.61 -11.98 0.80
N VAL A 115 -4.00 -12.28 -0.35
CA VAL A 115 -4.13 -13.60 -0.99
C VAL A 115 -3.59 -14.70 -0.09
N ARG A 116 -2.49 -14.45 0.64
CA ARG A 116 -1.98 -15.40 1.64
C ARG A 116 -2.93 -15.56 2.82
N GLY A 117 -3.46 -14.46 3.36
CA GLY A 117 -4.40 -14.50 4.48
C GLY A 117 -5.69 -15.27 4.16
N LEU A 118 -6.15 -15.24 2.90
CA LEU A 118 -7.29 -16.04 2.45
C LEU A 118 -6.98 -17.55 2.43
N LYS A 119 -5.74 -17.96 2.14
CA LYS A 119 -5.35 -19.38 2.09
C LYS A 119 -5.30 -20.09 3.46
N TYR A 120 -5.35 -19.35 4.56
CA TYR A 120 -5.28 -19.91 5.93
C TYR A 120 -6.61 -19.74 6.70
N ASN A 121 -7.68 -19.31 6.03
CA ASN A 121 -9.02 -19.19 6.61
C ASN A 121 -10.00 -20.27 6.07
N ASP A 122 -9.48 -21.33 5.46
CA ASP A 122 -10.21 -22.57 5.15
C ASP A 122 -9.86 -23.65 6.19
#